data_AF-A0A2T6B9E5-F1
#
_entry.id   AF-A0A2T6B9E5-F1
#
_cell.length_a   1.000
_cell.length_b   1.000
_cell.length_c   1.000
_cell.angle_alpha   90.00
_cell.angle_beta   90.00
_cell.angle_gamma   90.00
#
_symmetry.space_group_name_H-M   'P 1'
#
loop_
_entity.id
_entity.type
_entity.pdbx_description
1 polymer ?
#
loop_
_entity_poly.entity_id
_entity_poly.type
_entity_poly.pdbx_seq_one_letter_code
_entity_poly.pdbx_strand_id
1 'polypeptide(L)'
;MAKFQITLDVEVPDGATPGPEHLYAVLEGALDAAAKDPSELLAQIRQAEPGRDWVIRSETGPGLILTDQGTWFACTPETVPDTALHGADAGQMIALKEGQIWCRRDLISGEAVIADLHSDDRFIDLQVDIRPFLETATADEINELIAEDWAYAESADRVAYALEAAGDPAANRLFWYLGLNPRGIGNEQVGFGLRAEGGDALRWLSENRAEIISHLDIEEGPDGP
;
A
#
# COMPACT_ATOMS: atom_id res chain seq x y z
N MET A 1 -3.35 8.79 -2.17
CA MET A 1 -2.32 8.52 -3.16
C MET A 1 -2.09 7.04 -3.43
N ALA A 2 -3.14 6.36 -3.93
CA ALA A 2 -2.97 5.48 -5.08
C ALA A 2 -1.97 6.12 -6.05
N LYS A 3 -0.87 5.43 -6.38
CA LYS A 3 0.14 5.94 -7.32
C LYS A 3 -0.42 5.81 -8.72
N PHE A 4 -0.87 6.92 -9.26
CA PHE A 4 -1.20 7.03 -10.67
C PHE A 4 0.05 7.48 -11.41
N GLN A 5 0.59 6.61 -12.24
CA GLN A 5 1.63 6.99 -13.19
C GLN A 5 0.95 7.70 -14.36
N ILE A 6 1.07 9.02 -14.41
CA ILE A 6 0.61 9.82 -15.54
C ILE A 6 1.80 10.00 -16.48
N THR A 7 1.67 9.49 -17.71
CA THR A 7 2.64 9.74 -18.77
C THR A 7 2.29 11.06 -19.45
N LEU A 8 3.20 12.03 -19.37
CA LEU A 8 3.07 13.31 -20.07
C LEU A 8 3.94 13.28 -21.32
N ASP A 9 3.32 13.49 -22.47
CA ASP A 9 4.06 13.67 -23.72
C ASP A 9 4.70 15.05 -23.74
N VAL A 10 6.03 15.07 -23.84
CA VAL A 10 6.81 16.31 -23.93
C VAL A 10 7.17 16.55 -25.39
N GLU A 11 6.47 17.47 -26.04
CA GLU A 11 6.86 17.93 -27.37
C GLU A 11 8.09 18.85 -27.26
N VAL A 12 9.22 18.38 -27.79
CA VAL A 12 10.44 19.19 -27.88
C VAL A 12 10.67 19.60 -29.33
N PRO A 13 10.70 20.92 -29.64
CA PRO A 13 11.13 21.38 -30.95
C PRO A 13 12.56 20.87 -31.23
N ASP A 14 12.78 20.33 -32.42
CA ASP A 14 14.09 19.91 -32.94
C ASP A 14 14.71 18.63 -32.34
N GLY A 15 13.94 17.82 -31.59
CA GLY A 15 14.37 16.48 -31.15
C GLY A 15 15.51 16.47 -30.13
N ALA A 16 15.76 17.60 -29.47
CA ALA A 16 16.70 17.70 -28.36
C ALA A 16 16.13 17.06 -27.07
N THR A 17 17.01 16.70 -26.14
CA THR A 17 16.59 16.33 -24.78
C THR A 17 15.94 17.54 -24.10
N PRO A 18 14.74 17.44 -23.53
CA PRO A 18 14.07 18.56 -22.89
C PRO A 18 14.88 19.04 -21.67
N GLY A 19 15.09 20.35 -21.59
CA GLY A 19 15.67 20.98 -20.40
C GLY A 19 14.69 20.97 -19.22
N PRO A 20 15.17 21.16 -17.98
CA PRO A 20 14.32 21.20 -16.79
C PRO A 20 13.16 22.19 -16.89
N GLU A 21 13.41 23.38 -17.46
CA GLU A 21 12.40 24.42 -17.65
C GLU A 21 11.26 24.00 -18.59
N HIS A 22 11.54 23.16 -19.59
CA HIS A 22 10.52 22.61 -20.48
C HIS A 22 9.67 21.56 -19.76
N LEU A 23 10.29 20.72 -18.92
CA LEU A 23 9.56 19.73 -18.10
C LEU A 23 8.63 20.42 -17.10
N TYR A 24 9.10 21.49 -16.43
CA TYR A 24 8.26 22.27 -15.52
C TYR A 24 7.07 22.92 -16.23
N ALA A 25 7.27 23.51 -17.40
CA ALA A 25 6.20 24.13 -18.16
C ALA A 25 5.13 23.11 -18.61
N VAL A 26 5.55 21.91 -19.01
CA VAL A 26 4.61 20.82 -19.37
C VAL A 26 3.85 20.34 -18.13
N LEU A 27 4.51 20.20 -16.98
CA LEU A 27 3.86 19.80 -15.73
C LEU A 27 2.82 20.83 -15.27
N GLU A 28 3.18 22.12 -15.28
CA GLU A 28 2.25 23.21 -14.93
C GLU A 28 1.06 23.28 -15.88
N GLY A 29 1.30 23.11 -17.19
CA GLY A 29 0.24 23.06 -18.19
C GLY A 29 -0.74 21.90 -17.96
N ALA A 30 -0.21 20.70 -17.64
CA ALA A 30 -1.03 19.54 -17.32
C ALA A 30 -1.86 19.73 -16.04
N LEU A 31 -1.29 20.36 -15.01
CA LEU A 31 -1.98 20.69 -13.76
C LEU A 31 -3.11 21.71 -13.99
N ASP A 32 -2.86 22.78 -14.75
CA ASP A 32 -3.86 23.81 -15.05
C ASP A 32 -5.00 23.27 -15.95
N ALA A 33 -4.67 22.37 -16.89
CA ALA A 33 -5.67 21.68 -17.69
C ALA A 33 -6.55 20.75 -16.83
N ALA A 34 -5.94 19.95 -15.95
CA ALA A 34 -6.66 19.07 -15.02
C ALA A 34 -7.55 19.85 -14.03
N ALA A 35 -7.13 21.05 -13.62
CA ALA A 35 -7.93 21.92 -12.76
C ALA A 35 -9.19 22.47 -13.47
N LYS A 36 -9.16 22.62 -14.80
CA LYS A 36 -10.27 23.13 -15.61
C LYS A 36 -11.23 22.03 -16.04
N ASP A 37 -10.68 20.89 -16.48
CA ASP A 37 -11.45 19.70 -16.84
C ASP A 37 -10.63 18.43 -16.51
N PRO A 38 -10.93 17.75 -15.39
CA PRO A 38 -10.17 16.58 -14.99
C PRO A 38 -10.53 15.33 -15.80
N SER A 39 -11.51 15.37 -16.71
CA SER A 39 -12.09 14.16 -17.28
C SER A 39 -11.14 13.35 -18.17
N GLU A 40 -10.22 13.98 -18.91
CA GLU A 40 -9.18 13.28 -19.67
C GLU A 40 -8.11 12.63 -18.75
N LEU A 41 -7.68 13.35 -17.71
CA LEU A 41 -6.74 12.83 -16.71
C LEU A 41 -7.35 11.64 -15.96
N LEU A 42 -8.62 11.76 -15.57
CA LEU A 42 -9.39 10.70 -14.93
C LEU A 42 -9.64 9.51 -15.88
N ALA A 43 -9.76 9.73 -17.18
CA ALA A 43 -9.89 8.66 -18.17
C ALA A 43 -8.59 7.86 -18.33
N GLN A 44 -7.42 8.52 -18.29
CA GLN A 44 -6.11 7.85 -18.30
C GLN A 44 -5.88 7.07 -17.00
N ILE A 45 -6.25 7.64 -15.85
CA ILE A 45 -6.24 6.94 -14.55
C ILE A 45 -7.14 5.69 -14.58
N ARG A 46 -8.30 5.75 -15.26
CA ARG A 46 -9.21 4.60 -15.42
C ARG A 46 -8.70 3.54 -16.40
N GLN A 47 -7.80 3.88 -17.32
CA GLN A 47 -7.22 2.93 -18.29
C GLN A 47 -6.00 2.17 -17.75
N ALA A 48 -5.32 2.70 -16.73
CA ALA A 48 -4.33 1.95 -15.96
C ALA A 48 -5.10 0.99 -15.04
N GLU A 49 -5.52 -0.18 -15.54
CA GLU A 49 -6.41 -1.15 -14.86
C GLU A 49 -6.11 -1.27 -13.35
N PRO A 50 -6.86 -0.57 -12.47
CA PRO A 50 -6.70 -0.73 -11.04
C PRO A 50 -7.80 -1.68 -10.59
N GLY A 51 -7.47 -2.91 -10.19
CA GLY A 51 -8.36 -3.58 -9.23
C GLY A 51 -8.49 -5.09 -9.25
N ARG A 52 -7.71 -5.86 -10.03
CA ARG A 52 -7.67 -7.33 -9.82
C ARG A 52 -6.45 -7.85 -9.07
N ASP A 53 -5.50 -6.97 -8.77
CA ASP A 53 -4.27 -7.36 -8.06
C ASP A 53 -4.50 -7.57 -6.56
N TRP A 54 -5.64 -7.17 -6.01
CA TRP A 54 -5.96 -7.35 -4.60
C TRP A 54 -7.13 -8.30 -4.42
N VAL A 55 -6.96 -9.30 -3.55
CA VAL A 55 -7.99 -10.28 -3.19
C VAL A 55 -8.17 -10.33 -1.67
N ILE A 56 -9.33 -10.79 -1.23
CA ILE A 56 -9.55 -11.11 0.19
C ILE A 56 -8.92 -12.48 0.47
N ARG A 57 -7.98 -12.51 1.42
CA ARG A 57 -7.26 -13.71 1.87
C ARG A 57 -7.57 -14.01 3.33
N SER A 58 -7.43 -15.27 3.72
CA SER A 58 -7.36 -15.67 5.12
C SER A 58 -6.05 -15.17 5.73
N GLU A 59 -6.16 -14.53 6.89
CA GLU A 59 -5.02 -14.09 7.70
C GLU A 59 -4.10 -15.27 8.06
N THR A 60 -4.69 -16.37 8.55
CA THR A 60 -3.98 -17.55 9.07
C THR A 60 -3.79 -18.67 8.06
N GLY A 61 -4.44 -18.58 6.89
CA GLY A 61 -4.37 -19.60 5.84
C GLY A 61 -3.65 -19.10 4.59
N PRO A 62 -2.31 -19.26 4.48
CA PRO A 62 -1.59 -19.02 3.24
C PRO A 62 -2.24 -19.79 2.08
N GLY A 63 -2.38 -19.14 0.93
CA GLY A 63 -3.03 -19.74 -0.24
C GLY A 63 -4.56 -19.75 -0.20
N LEU A 64 -5.23 -19.34 0.89
CA LEU A 64 -6.69 -19.35 0.97
C LEU A 64 -7.29 -17.98 0.67
N ILE A 65 -8.06 -17.89 -0.40
CA ILE A 65 -8.80 -16.68 -0.78
C ILE A 65 -10.31 -16.85 -0.61
N LEU A 66 -11.04 -15.75 -0.43
CA LEU A 66 -12.48 -15.75 -0.31
C LEU A 66 -13.15 -15.57 -1.68
N THR A 67 -14.11 -16.43 -2.01
CA THR A 67 -14.91 -16.33 -3.24
C THR A 67 -16.22 -15.55 -3.02
N ASP A 68 -16.88 -15.17 -4.11
CA ASP A 68 -18.20 -14.52 -4.12
C ASP A 68 -19.32 -15.36 -3.47
N GLN A 69 -19.12 -16.67 -3.37
CA GLN A 69 -19.99 -17.61 -2.65
C GLN A 69 -19.72 -17.64 -1.13
N GLY A 70 -18.74 -16.87 -0.64
CA GLY A 70 -18.32 -16.86 0.75
C GLY A 70 -17.55 -18.11 1.19
N THR A 71 -16.94 -18.84 0.25
CA THR A 71 -16.13 -20.04 0.52
C THR A 71 -14.64 -19.73 0.39
N TRP A 72 -13.82 -20.40 1.21
CA TRP A 72 -12.36 -20.35 1.11
C TRP A 72 -11.87 -21.30 0.02
N PHE A 73 -11.07 -20.79 -0.90
CA PHE A 73 -10.50 -21.54 -2.01
C PHE A 73 -8.97 -21.52 -1.93
N ALA A 74 -8.36 -22.70 -1.99
CA ALA A 74 -6.91 -22.85 -2.01
C ALA A 74 -6.35 -22.59 -3.41
N CYS A 75 -5.42 -21.65 -3.54
CA CYS A 75 -4.81 -21.26 -4.80
C CYS A 75 -3.37 -20.76 -4.64
N THR A 76 -2.73 -20.58 -5.79
CA THR A 76 -1.48 -19.87 -6.02
C THR A 76 -1.78 -18.58 -6.81
N PRO A 77 -0.83 -17.65 -6.98
CA PRO A 77 -1.03 -16.45 -7.80
C PRO A 77 -1.60 -16.74 -9.20
N GLU A 78 -1.18 -17.85 -9.82
CA GLU A 78 -1.58 -18.26 -11.16
C GLU A 78 -2.95 -18.96 -11.21
N THR A 79 -3.45 -19.43 -10.07
CA THR A 79 -4.67 -20.25 -9.99
C THR A 79 -5.81 -19.57 -9.22
N VAL A 80 -5.69 -18.26 -8.97
CA VAL A 80 -6.78 -17.44 -8.42
C VAL A 80 -8.02 -17.56 -9.31
N PRO A 81 -9.16 -18.06 -8.79
CA PRO A 81 -10.38 -18.25 -9.56
C PRO A 81 -11.02 -16.90 -9.90
N ASP A 82 -11.74 -16.84 -11.03
CA ASP A 82 -12.50 -15.65 -11.45
C ASP A 82 -13.62 -15.26 -10.46
N THR A 83 -14.00 -16.17 -9.57
CA THR A 83 -14.97 -15.94 -8.50
C THR A 83 -14.35 -15.34 -7.24
N ALA A 84 -13.04 -15.07 -7.22
CA ALA A 84 -12.38 -14.40 -6.10
C ALA A 84 -13.02 -13.03 -5.83
N LEU A 85 -13.15 -12.67 -4.55
CA LEU A 85 -13.51 -11.30 -4.18
C LEU A 85 -12.29 -10.41 -4.32
N HIS A 86 -12.34 -9.52 -5.31
CA HIS A 86 -11.32 -8.52 -5.58
C HIS A 86 -11.63 -7.17 -4.92
N GLY A 87 -10.59 -6.37 -4.69
CA GLY A 87 -10.75 -4.98 -4.30
C GLY A 87 -11.46 -4.21 -5.42
N ALA A 88 -12.62 -3.60 -5.15
CA ALA A 88 -13.42 -3.00 -6.20
C ALA A 88 -12.69 -1.85 -6.91
N ASP A 89 -12.77 -1.84 -8.25
CA ASP A 89 -12.52 -0.67 -9.09
C ASP A 89 -13.43 0.48 -8.61
N ALA A 90 -12.85 1.41 -7.86
CA ALA A 90 -13.46 2.68 -7.43
C ALA A 90 -14.89 2.59 -6.80
N GLY A 91 -14.96 2.33 -5.49
CA GLY A 91 -16.00 2.90 -4.63
C GLY A 91 -16.93 1.93 -3.88
N GLN A 92 -16.89 0.63 -4.15
CA GLN A 92 -17.52 -0.38 -3.28
C GLN A 92 -16.48 -1.03 -2.37
N MET A 93 -16.29 -0.46 -1.17
CA MET A 93 -15.42 -1.10 -0.18
C MET A 93 -16.13 -2.29 0.47
N ILE A 94 -15.55 -3.47 0.31
CA ILE A 94 -15.98 -4.66 1.05
C ILE A 94 -15.49 -4.51 2.50
N ALA A 95 -16.41 -4.58 3.46
CA ALA A 95 -16.06 -4.65 4.87
C ALA A 95 -15.48 -6.04 5.18
N LEU A 96 -14.21 -6.07 5.56
CA LEU A 96 -13.53 -7.29 6.01
C LEU A 96 -14.11 -7.74 7.35
N LYS A 97 -14.21 -9.06 7.53
CA LYS A 97 -14.54 -9.70 8.81
C LYS A 97 -13.25 -10.12 9.52
N GLU A 98 -13.35 -10.44 10.79
CA GLU A 98 -12.25 -11.04 11.57
C GLU A 98 -11.61 -12.23 10.81
N GLY A 99 -10.27 -12.25 10.75
CA GLY A 99 -9.49 -13.25 10.02
C GLY A 99 -9.42 -13.04 8.50
N GLN A 100 -9.94 -11.92 7.99
CA GLN A 100 -9.86 -11.54 6.57
C GLN A 100 -8.92 -10.35 6.40
N ILE A 101 -8.05 -10.43 5.41
CA ILE A 101 -7.12 -9.36 5.04
C ILE A 101 -7.18 -9.11 3.53
N TRP A 102 -6.86 -7.89 3.12
CA TRP A 102 -6.51 -7.63 1.73
C TRP A 102 -5.10 -8.16 1.48
N CYS A 103 -4.91 -8.84 0.35
CA CYS A 103 -3.63 -9.41 -0.04
C CYS A 103 -3.40 -9.14 -1.53
N ARG A 104 -2.19 -8.69 -1.87
CA ARG A 104 -1.76 -8.61 -3.26
C ARG A 104 -1.67 -10.02 -3.84
N ARG A 105 -2.11 -10.19 -5.09
CA ARG A 105 -2.38 -11.49 -5.73
C ARG A 105 -1.14 -12.36 -5.82
N ASP A 106 0.00 -11.76 -6.10
CA ASP A 106 1.30 -12.41 -6.17
C ASP A 106 1.84 -12.84 -4.81
N LEU A 107 1.32 -12.30 -3.71
CA LEU A 107 1.73 -12.59 -2.34
C LEU A 107 0.84 -13.63 -1.62
N ILE A 108 -0.10 -14.27 -2.32
CA ILE A 108 -1.09 -15.18 -1.73
C ILE A 108 -0.45 -16.39 -1.01
N SER A 109 0.67 -16.92 -1.51
CA SER A 109 1.22 -18.20 -1.05
C SER A 109 2.06 -18.13 0.24
N GLY A 110 2.54 -16.94 0.63
CA GLY A 110 3.38 -16.76 1.82
C GLY A 110 2.59 -16.44 3.09
N GLU A 111 3.22 -16.52 4.25
CA GLU A 111 2.65 -15.95 5.47
C GLU A 111 2.52 -14.42 5.32
N ALA A 112 1.43 -13.86 5.84
CA ALA A 112 1.22 -12.41 5.80
C ALA A 112 2.02 -11.73 6.92
N VAL A 113 2.48 -10.50 6.69
CA VAL A 113 3.10 -9.70 7.75
C VAL A 113 2.10 -8.61 8.10
N ILE A 114 1.41 -8.79 9.23
CA ILE A 114 0.26 -7.95 9.58
C ILE A 114 0.71 -6.70 10.34
N ALA A 115 0.11 -5.56 10.00
CA ALA A 115 0.17 -4.34 10.78
C ALA A 115 -1.22 -3.81 11.06
N ASP A 116 -1.38 -3.15 12.20
CA ASP A 116 -2.55 -2.36 12.54
C ASP A 116 -2.41 -0.98 11.89
N LEU A 117 -3.44 -0.56 11.15
CA LEU A 117 -3.55 0.73 10.52
C LEU A 117 -4.81 1.44 11.03
N HIS A 118 -4.65 2.61 11.65
CA HIS A 118 -5.77 3.35 12.22
C HIS A 118 -5.71 4.85 11.97
N SER A 119 -6.87 5.52 12.01
CA SER A 119 -6.94 6.97 12.21
C SER A 119 -6.86 7.30 13.70
N ASP A 120 -6.35 8.48 14.06
CA ASP A 120 -6.16 8.86 15.47
C ASP A 120 -7.47 8.87 16.28
N ASP A 121 -8.58 9.17 15.61
CA ASP A 121 -9.93 9.15 16.19
C ASP A 121 -10.60 7.78 16.19
N ARG A 122 -9.89 6.73 15.72
CA ARG A 122 -10.34 5.34 15.62
C ARG A 122 -11.60 5.14 14.77
N PHE A 123 -11.92 6.09 13.90
CA PHE A 123 -12.98 5.90 12.91
C PHE A 123 -12.62 4.83 11.88
N ILE A 124 -11.34 4.79 11.50
CA ILE A 124 -10.73 3.71 10.72
C ILE A 124 -9.82 2.92 11.65
N ASP A 125 -10.01 1.61 11.70
CA ASP A 125 -9.16 0.65 12.41
C ASP A 125 -9.19 -0.66 11.60
N LEU A 126 -8.06 -1.00 10.99
CA LEU A 126 -7.94 -2.04 9.97
C LEU A 126 -6.62 -2.80 10.14
N GLN A 127 -6.60 -4.07 9.72
CA GLN A 127 -5.36 -4.82 9.54
C GLN A 127 -4.93 -4.79 8.07
N VAL A 128 -3.63 -4.61 7.85
CA VAL A 128 -3.02 -4.57 6.52
C VAL A 128 -1.82 -5.50 6.43
N ASP A 129 -1.57 -6.04 5.24
CA ASP A 129 -0.38 -6.84 4.95
C ASP A 129 0.74 -5.93 4.44
N ILE A 130 1.83 -5.79 5.19
CA ILE A 130 2.94 -4.87 4.88
C ILE A 130 3.98 -5.44 3.92
N ARG A 131 3.84 -6.69 3.48
CA ARG A 131 4.77 -7.32 2.53
C ARG A 131 5.03 -6.50 1.25
N PRO A 132 4.03 -5.83 0.63
CA PRO A 132 4.28 -4.93 -0.50
C PRO A 132 5.31 -3.83 -0.23
N PHE A 133 5.37 -3.32 1.00
CA PHE A 133 6.42 -2.38 1.41
C PHE A 133 7.75 -3.11 1.57
N LEU A 134 7.79 -4.22 2.32
CA LEU A 134 9.01 -4.97 2.62
C LEU A 134 9.75 -5.49 1.38
N GLU A 135 9.04 -5.79 0.29
CA GLU A 135 9.64 -6.22 -0.97
C GLU A 135 10.53 -5.15 -1.61
N THR A 136 10.21 -3.87 -1.39
CA THR A 136 10.86 -2.74 -2.08
C THR A 136 11.65 -1.83 -1.14
N ALA A 137 11.42 -1.95 0.17
CA ALA A 137 12.12 -1.20 1.19
C ALA A 137 13.63 -1.39 1.09
N THR A 138 14.37 -0.30 1.28
CA THR A 138 15.83 -0.31 1.40
C THR A 138 16.26 -0.67 2.83
N ALA A 139 17.52 -1.06 3.02
CA ALA A 139 18.04 -1.39 4.35
C ALA A 139 17.93 -0.21 5.33
N ASP A 140 18.15 1.02 4.86
CA ASP A 140 18.03 2.23 5.67
C ASP A 140 16.59 2.43 6.17
N GLU A 141 15.59 2.21 5.30
CA GLU A 141 14.18 2.33 5.67
C GLU A 141 13.75 1.26 6.68
N ILE A 142 14.30 0.05 6.57
CA ILE A 142 14.06 -1.02 7.55
C ILE A 142 14.77 -0.72 8.88
N ASN A 143 15.99 -0.19 8.86
CA ASN A 143 16.71 0.20 10.08
C ASN A 143 16.00 1.34 10.82
N GLU A 144 15.42 2.31 10.10
CA GLU A 144 14.57 3.34 10.67
C GLU A 144 13.36 2.73 11.39
N LEU A 145 12.66 1.76 10.75
CA LEU A 145 11.54 1.05 11.38
C LEU A 145 11.97 0.25 12.61
N ILE A 146 13.12 -0.42 12.57
CA ILE A 146 13.66 -1.16 13.71
C ILE A 146 13.96 -0.22 14.88
N ALA A 147 14.59 0.93 14.61
CA ALA A 147 14.92 1.93 15.63
C ALA A 147 13.66 2.54 16.28
N GLU A 148 12.55 2.55 15.56
CA GLU A 148 11.25 3.06 16.01
C GLU A 148 10.30 1.95 16.49
N ASP A 149 10.81 0.74 16.76
CA ASP A 149 10.03 -0.42 17.23
C ASP A 149 8.80 -0.72 16.35
N TRP A 150 8.96 -0.50 15.04
CA TRP A 150 7.96 -0.73 14.01
C TRP A 150 6.63 0.02 14.23
N ALA A 151 6.66 1.16 14.95
CA ALA A 151 5.44 1.82 15.38
C ALA A 151 5.53 3.35 15.52
N TYR A 152 4.39 4.03 15.30
CA TYR A 152 4.07 5.38 15.80
C TYR A 152 5.09 6.50 15.48
N ALA A 153 5.73 6.44 14.33
CA ALA A 153 6.69 7.45 13.89
C ALA A 153 6.72 7.59 12.36
N GLU A 154 7.51 8.55 11.84
CA GLU A 154 7.54 8.91 10.42
C GLU A 154 7.92 7.71 9.52
N SER A 155 8.70 6.75 10.02
CA SER A 155 9.00 5.52 9.27
C SER A 155 7.78 4.60 9.14
N ALA A 156 6.94 4.50 10.17
CA ALA A 156 5.70 3.72 10.12
C ALA A 156 4.66 4.35 9.17
N ASP A 157 4.59 5.68 9.12
CA ASP A 157 3.75 6.39 8.15
C ASP A 157 4.16 6.08 6.70
N ARG A 158 5.47 5.92 6.45
CA ARG A 158 5.99 5.53 5.13
C ARG A 158 5.43 4.19 4.66
N VAL A 159 5.23 3.24 5.57
CA VAL A 159 4.59 1.96 5.25
C VAL A 159 3.17 2.18 4.76
N ALA A 160 2.38 3.00 5.46
CA ALA A 160 1.01 3.32 5.04
C ALA A 160 0.97 4.00 3.67
N TYR A 161 1.85 4.98 3.42
CA TYR A 161 1.98 5.62 2.11
C TYR A 161 2.41 4.65 1.02
N ALA A 162 3.30 3.70 1.32
CA ALA A 162 3.74 2.68 0.38
C ALA A 162 2.63 1.68 0.03
N LEU A 163 1.84 1.27 1.01
CA LEU A 163 0.67 0.41 0.79
C LEU A 163 -0.39 1.10 -0.05
N GLU A 164 -0.66 2.36 0.27
CA GLU A 164 -1.59 3.15 -0.52
C GLU A 164 -1.10 3.33 -1.96
N ALA A 165 0.18 3.63 -2.12
CA ALA A 165 0.85 3.69 -3.41
C ALA A 165 0.75 2.38 -4.19
N ALA A 166 0.79 1.23 -3.51
CA ALA A 166 0.60 -0.10 -4.08
C ALA A 166 -0.88 -0.45 -4.36
N GLY A 167 -1.82 0.46 -4.05
CA GLY A 167 -3.24 0.28 -4.28
C GLY A 167 -3.95 -0.57 -3.21
N ASP A 168 -3.34 -0.76 -2.03
CA ASP A 168 -3.97 -1.52 -0.94
C ASP A 168 -5.35 -0.93 -0.60
N PRO A 169 -6.44 -1.72 -0.64
CA PRO A 169 -7.79 -1.19 -0.42
C PRO A 169 -8.02 -0.64 1.00
N ALA A 170 -7.35 -1.17 2.02
CA ALA A 170 -7.48 -0.69 3.40
C ALA A 170 -6.70 0.61 3.61
N ALA A 171 -5.48 0.74 3.07
CA ALA A 171 -4.73 1.99 3.07
C ALA A 171 -5.48 3.09 2.29
N ASN A 172 -5.98 2.78 1.08
CA ASN A 172 -6.80 3.71 0.31
C ASN A 172 -8.02 4.21 1.08
N ARG A 173 -8.69 3.32 1.84
CA ARG A 173 -9.82 3.69 2.70
C ARG A 173 -9.42 4.71 3.76
N LEU A 174 -8.29 4.49 4.45
CA LEU A 174 -7.78 5.43 5.43
C LEU A 174 -7.53 6.81 4.78
N PHE A 175 -6.78 6.86 3.69
CA PHE A 175 -6.44 8.13 3.06
C PHE A 175 -7.63 8.84 2.42
N TRP A 176 -8.63 8.10 1.93
CA TRP A 176 -9.92 8.71 1.54
C TRP A 176 -10.62 9.35 2.73
N TYR A 177 -10.64 8.70 3.89
CA TYR A 177 -11.18 9.28 5.12
C TYR A 177 -10.43 10.56 5.52
N LEU A 178 -9.10 10.52 5.57
CA LEU A 178 -8.27 11.69 5.91
C LEU A 178 -8.44 12.82 4.88
N GLY A 179 -8.66 12.50 3.61
CA GLY A 179 -8.95 13.46 2.54
C GLY A 179 -10.26 14.24 2.72
N LEU A 180 -11.19 13.75 3.55
CA LEU A 180 -12.39 14.51 3.96
C LEU A 180 -12.07 15.62 4.98
N ASN A 181 -10.79 15.77 5.36
CA ASN A 181 -10.31 16.66 6.41
C ASN A 181 -11.07 16.52 7.74
N PRO A 182 -11.21 15.28 8.28
CA PRO A 182 -11.89 15.06 9.54
C PRO A 182 -11.19 15.81 10.68
N ARG A 183 -11.98 16.23 11.66
CA ARG A 183 -11.53 17.03 12.80
C ARG A 183 -11.79 16.27 14.10
N GLY A 184 -10.75 16.11 14.90
CA GLY A 184 -10.82 15.45 16.20
C GLY A 184 -11.40 16.34 17.30
N ILE A 185 -11.40 15.80 18.52
CA ILE A 185 -11.79 16.54 19.73
C ILE A 185 -10.75 17.65 19.96
N GLY A 186 -11.13 18.91 19.72
CA GLY A 186 -10.21 20.06 19.77
C GLY A 186 -10.04 20.78 18.43
N ASN A 187 -10.72 20.32 17.37
CA ASN A 187 -10.63 20.90 16.01
C ASN A 187 -9.25 20.74 15.35
N GLU A 188 -8.42 19.84 15.88
CA GLU A 188 -7.17 19.41 15.25
C GLU A 188 -7.50 18.49 14.08
N GLN A 189 -6.64 18.51 13.06
CA GLN A 189 -6.78 17.60 11.93
C GLN A 189 -6.45 16.19 12.40
N VAL A 190 -7.32 15.23 12.09
CA VAL A 190 -7.09 13.81 12.42
C VAL A 190 -5.92 13.30 11.60
N GLY A 191 -4.92 12.72 12.26
CA GLY A 191 -3.83 11.97 11.65
C GLY A 191 -4.11 10.47 11.63
N PHE A 192 -3.05 9.68 11.52
CA PHE A 192 -3.11 8.24 11.50
C PHE A 192 -1.86 7.63 12.11
N GLY A 193 -1.90 6.34 12.34
CA GLY A 193 -0.76 5.57 12.81
C GLY A 193 -0.77 4.16 12.23
N LEU A 194 0.43 3.60 12.14
CA LEU A 194 0.66 2.21 11.81
C LEU A 194 1.53 1.56 12.89
N ARG A 195 1.24 0.30 13.20
CA ARG A 195 2.07 -0.54 14.06
C ARG A 195 2.17 -1.94 13.50
N ALA A 196 3.38 -2.44 13.32
CA ALA A 196 3.64 -3.82 12.92
C ALA A 196 4.35 -4.60 14.03
N GLU A 197 4.22 -5.92 14.02
CA GLU A 197 5.02 -6.80 14.88
C GLU A 197 6.37 -7.10 14.20
N GLY A 198 7.45 -6.54 14.76
CA GLY A 198 8.78 -6.60 14.15
C GLY A 198 9.32 -8.03 13.93
N GLY A 199 8.94 -8.98 14.79
CA GLY A 199 9.37 -10.38 14.66
C GLY A 199 8.91 -11.04 13.36
N ASP A 200 7.66 -10.81 12.94
CA ASP A 200 7.13 -11.36 11.70
C ASP A 200 7.75 -10.71 10.47
N ALA A 201 7.97 -9.39 10.53
CA ALA A 201 8.65 -8.66 9.47
C ALA A 201 10.11 -9.11 9.28
N LEU A 202 10.86 -9.25 10.37
CA LEU A 202 12.25 -9.73 10.33
C LEU A 202 12.35 -11.17 9.83
N ARG A 203 11.43 -12.05 10.27
CA ARG A 203 11.35 -13.42 9.76
C ARG A 203 11.10 -13.45 8.26
N TRP A 204 10.10 -12.69 7.78
CA TRP A 204 9.83 -12.60 6.35
C TRP A 204 11.02 -12.05 5.55
N LEU A 205 11.68 -11.00 6.04
CA LEU A 205 12.88 -10.43 5.42
C LEU A 205 14.02 -11.45 5.33
N SER A 206 14.20 -12.29 6.35
CA SER A 206 15.23 -13.35 6.34
C SER A 206 14.99 -14.44 5.30
N GLU A 207 13.73 -14.71 4.98
CA GLU A 207 13.33 -15.73 4.01
C GLU A 207 13.34 -15.19 2.57
N ASN A 208 13.03 -13.90 2.37
CA ASN A 208 12.74 -13.34 1.06
C ASN A 208 13.74 -12.26 0.59
N ARG A 209 14.48 -11.63 1.51
CA ARG A 209 15.40 -10.52 1.26
C ARG A 209 16.68 -10.69 2.10
N ALA A 210 17.30 -11.86 2.06
CA ALA A 210 18.48 -12.20 2.88
C ALA A 210 19.65 -11.20 2.73
N GLU A 211 19.77 -10.54 1.57
CA GLU A 211 20.74 -9.48 1.34
C GLU A 211 20.48 -8.23 2.18
N ILE A 212 19.22 -7.89 2.46
CA ILE A 212 18.87 -6.76 3.33
C ILE A 212 19.28 -7.07 4.77
N ILE A 213 19.01 -8.29 5.26
CA ILE A 213 19.37 -8.70 6.63
C ILE A 213 20.84 -8.44 6.94
N SER A 214 21.74 -8.71 5.98
CA SER A 214 23.18 -8.50 6.19
C SER A 214 23.61 -7.03 6.39
N HIS A 215 22.70 -6.08 6.16
CA HIS A 215 22.89 -4.64 6.30
C HIS A 215 22.02 -4.04 7.41
N LEU A 216 21.31 -4.87 8.18
CA LEU A 216 20.47 -4.41 9.27
C LEU A 216 21.29 -4.28 10.56
N ASP A 217 21.09 -3.17 11.27
CA ASP A 217 21.66 -2.91 12.58
C ASP A 217 20.81 -3.58 13.67
N ILE A 218 20.71 -4.90 13.59
CA ILE A 218 20.00 -5.71 14.58
C ILE A 218 20.94 -5.89 15.78
N GLU A 219 20.71 -5.15 16.87
CA GLU A 219 21.37 -5.51 18.13
C GLU A 219 20.89 -6.92 18.52
N GLU A 220 21.81 -7.89 18.58
CA GLU A 220 21.54 -9.18 19.19
C GLU A 220 21.18 -8.94 20.66
N GLY A 221 19.89 -8.86 20.95
CA GLY A 221 19.38 -8.96 22.31
C GLY A 221 19.86 -10.27 22.94
N PRO A 222 19.91 -10.36 24.27
CA PRO A 222 20.44 -11.54 24.99
C PRO A 222 19.70 -12.86 24.70
N ASP A 223 18.59 -12.81 23.96
CA ASP A 223 17.77 -13.95 23.53
C ASP A 223 17.78 -14.14 21.99
N GLY A 224 18.93 -13.93 21.33
CA GLY A 224 19.16 -14.43 19.96
C GLY A 224 19.15 -15.97 19.90
N PRO A 225 18.85 -16.55 18.72
CA PRO A 225 18.28 -17.91 18.54
C PRO A 225 19.06 -19.09 19.15
#